data_AF-A0A353FDJ0-F1
#
_entry.id   AF-A0A353FDJ0-F1
#
_cell.length_a   1.000
_cell.length_b   1.000
_cell.length_c   1.000
_cell.angle_alpha   90.00
_cell.angle_beta   90.00
_cell.angle_gamma   90.00
#
_symmetry.space_group_name_H-M   'P 1'
#
loop_
_entity.id
_entity.type
_entity.pdbx_description
1 polymer ?
#
loop_
_entity_poly.entity_id
_entity_poly.type
_entity_poly.pdbx_seq_one_letter_code
_entity_poly.pdbx_strand_id
1 'polypeptide(L)'
;MMSICIRYEKDEELALETLNLAFIKILKKLHTYEPKFPFDPWFKRITVNQAIDSYRKKVRRMELFETGVDDLENQSSTHEADTEWVEKEYLEHILQSLKKVEQVVFNLYAVDGYSHKEIAETLDMSERSSIRHLASARRKLQEMLPNGEIGLRKA
;
A
#
# COMPACT_ATOMS: atom_id res chain seq x y z
N MET A 1 5.33 6.14 -10.81
CA MET A 1 5.61 4.69 -10.71
C MET A 1 6.41 4.37 -9.46
N MET A 2 7.54 5.04 -9.22
CA MET A 2 8.26 4.96 -7.94
C MET A 2 7.36 5.25 -6.73
N SER A 3 6.52 6.29 -6.82
CA SER A 3 5.51 6.62 -5.80
C SER A 3 4.49 5.51 -5.53
N ILE A 4 4.33 4.52 -6.41
CA ILE A 4 3.52 3.33 -6.14
C ILE A 4 4.32 2.37 -5.26
N CYS A 5 5.56 2.06 -5.65
CA CYS A 5 6.43 1.15 -4.91
C CYS A 5 6.70 1.62 -3.48
N ILE A 6 6.94 2.92 -3.26
CA ILE A 6 7.15 3.52 -1.93
C ILE A 6 5.92 3.37 -1.01
N ARG A 7 4.70 3.26 -1.56
CA ARG A 7 3.52 2.98 -0.71
C ARG A 7 3.53 1.58 -0.10
N TYR A 8 4.21 0.65 -0.76
CA TYR A 8 4.25 -0.76 -0.37
C TYR A 8 5.57 -1.13 0.32
N GLU A 9 6.69 -0.44 0.02
CA GLU A 9 7.99 -0.62 0.67
C GLU A 9 8.41 0.64 1.45
N LYS A 10 8.88 0.47 2.70
CA LYS A 10 9.39 1.58 3.51
C LYS A 10 10.83 1.99 3.14
N ASP A 11 11.57 1.06 2.55
CA ASP A 11 12.96 1.24 2.16
C ASP A 11 13.03 1.65 0.68
N GLU A 12 13.73 2.73 0.38
CA GLU A 12 13.84 3.28 -0.98
C GLU A 12 14.55 2.32 -1.94
N GLU A 13 15.56 1.59 -1.46
CA GLU A 13 16.30 0.61 -2.26
C GLU A 13 15.39 -0.58 -2.60
N LEU A 14 14.59 -1.06 -1.65
CA LEU A 14 13.59 -2.10 -1.91
C LEU A 14 12.46 -1.63 -2.84
N ALA A 15 12.06 -0.36 -2.72
CA ALA A 15 11.09 0.25 -3.63
C ALA A 15 11.65 0.32 -5.06
N LEU A 16 12.94 0.68 -5.21
CA LEU A 16 13.64 0.71 -6.49
C LEU A 16 13.79 -0.70 -7.08
N GLU A 17 14.14 -1.71 -6.27
CA GLU A 17 14.19 -3.10 -6.70
C GLU A 17 12.83 -3.56 -7.25
N THR A 18 11.76 -3.28 -6.49
CA THR A 18 10.38 -3.59 -6.89
C THR A 18 10.00 -2.90 -8.20
N LEU A 19 10.39 -1.64 -8.38
CA LEU A 19 10.16 -0.89 -9.61
C LEU A 19 10.91 -1.51 -10.81
N ASN A 20 12.17 -1.90 -10.62
CA ASN A 20 12.96 -2.56 -11.66
C ASN A 20 12.34 -3.90 -12.08
N LEU A 21 11.88 -4.70 -11.13
CA LEU A 21 11.14 -5.94 -11.41
C LEU A 21 9.86 -5.66 -12.19
N ALA A 22 9.16 -4.56 -11.88
CA ALA A 22 7.97 -4.16 -12.61
C ALA A 22 8.31 -3.80 -14.06
N PHE A 23 9.38 -3.02 -14.31
CA PHE A 23 9.84 -2.70 -15.65
C PHE A 23 10.19 -3.94 -16.47
N ILE A 24 10.89 -4.91 -15.87
CA ILE A 24 11.19 -6.18 -16.53
C ILE A 24 9.90 -6.91 -16.93
N LYS A 25 8.91 -6.97 -16.03
CA LYS A 25 7.58 -7.55 -16.34
C LYS A 25 6.85 -6.79 -17.44
N ILE A 26 6.91 -5.45 -17.43
CA ILE A 26 6.28 -4.59 -18.45
C ILE A 26 6.89 -4.86 -19.81
N LEU A 27 8.22 -4.86 -19.93
CA LEU A 27 8.91 -5.13 -21.19
C LEU A 27 8.57 -6.53 -21.71
N LYS A 28 8.54 -7.55 -20.84
CA LYS A 28 8.13 -8.91 -21.20
C LYS A 28 6.68 -9.00 -21.68
N LYS A 29 5.79 -8.17 -21.13
CA LYS A 29 4.36 -8.14 -21.47
C LYS A 29 4.01 -7.09 -22.53
N LEU A 30 4.97 -6.35 -23.07
CA LEU A 30 4.70 -5.25 -23.99
C LEU A 30 3.91 -5.70 -25.24
N HIS A 31 4.13 -6.94 -25.70
CA HIS A 31 3.39 -7.55 -26.80
C HIS A 31 1.88 -7.73 -26.54
N THR A 32 1.44 -7.69 -25.27
CA THR A 32 0.03 -7.80 -24.87
C THR A 32 -0.67 -6.43 -24.78
N TYR A 33 0.08 -5.34 -24.90
CA TYR A 33 -0.49 -4.01 -24.86
C TYR A 33 -1.25 -3.71 -26.15
N GLU A 34 -2.51 -3.29 -26.01
CA GLU A 34 -3.34 -2.88 -27.13
C GLU A 34 -3.35 -1.34 -27.21
N PRO A 35 -2.80 -0.73 -28.28
CA PRO A 35 -2.69 0.72 -28.41
C PRO A 35 -4.02 1.50 -28.39
N LYS A 36 -5.15 0.80 -28.50
CA LYS A 36 -6.50 1.36 -28.38
C LYS A 36 -6.84 1.81 -26.95
N PHE A 37 -6.09 1.35 -25.95
CA PHE A 37 -6.23 1.76 -24.56
C PHE A 37 -5.06 2.64 -24.14
N PRO A 38 -5.23 3.58 -23.17
CA PRO A 38 -4.12 4.37 -22.67
C PRO A 38 -3.02 3.48 -22.05
N PHE A 39 -1.76 3.83 -22.31
CA PHE A 39 -0.59 3.10 -21.81
C PHE A 39 -0.45 3.18 -20.28
N ASP A 40 -0.68 4.37 -19.72
CA ASP A 40 -0.46 4.65 -18.30
C ASP A 40 -1.24 3.73 -17.34
N PRO A 41 -2.56 3.51 -17.49
CA PRO A 41 -3.31 2.56 -16.67
C PRO A 41 -2.81 1.12 -16.78
N TRP A 42 -2.48 0.67 -18.00
CA TRP A 42 -1.96 -0.68 -18.23
C TRP A 42 -0.60 -0.87 -17.53
N PHE A 43 0.28 0.12 -17.67
CA PHE A 43 1.57 0.16 -16.98
C PHE A 43 1.38 0.17 -15.45
N LYS A 44 0.55 1.09 -14.93
CA LYS A 44 0.26 1.22 -13.49
C LYS A 44 -0.22 -0.11 -12.90
N ARG A 45 -1.12 -0.81 -13.59
CA ARG A 45 -1.63 -2.11 -13.15
C ARG A 45 -0.53 -3.14 -12.97
N ILE A 46 0.44 -3.21 -13.88
CA ILE A 46 1.58 -4.12 -13.76
C ILE A 46 2.47 -3.71 -12.58
N THR A 47 2.71 -2.43 -12.39
CA THR A 47 3.50 -1.91 -11.26
C THR A 47 2.84 -2.20 -9.90
N VAL A 48 1.53 -1.94 -9.76
CA VAL A 48 0.77 -2.22 -8.53
C VAL A 48 0.82 -3.72 -8.23
N ASN A 49 0.54 -4.58 -9.22
CA ASN A 49 0.61 -6.03 -9.04
C ASN A 49 2.01 -6.49 -8.61
N GLN A 50 3.07 -5.91 -9.17
CA GLN A 50 4.43 -6.24 -8.76
C GLN A 50 4.72 -5.79 -7.32
N ALA A 51 4.25 -4.62 -6.91
CA ALA A 51 4.43 -4.12 -5.55
C ALA A 51 3.69 -4.99 -4.52
N ILE A 52 2.48 -5.44 -4.86
CA ILE A 52 1.72 -6.41 -4.06
C ILE A 52 2.47 -7.74 -3.97
N ASP A 53 2.98 -8.26 -5.10
CA ASP A 53 3.75 -9.51 -5.12
C ASP A 53 4.98 -9.43 -4.20
N SER A 54 5.72 -8.31 -4.24
CA SER A 54 6.86 -8.06 -3.35
C SER A 54 6.42 -8.05 -1.88
N TYR A 55 5.34 -7.33 -1.56
CA TYR A 55 4.79 -7.26 -0.21
C TYR A 55 4.40 -8.65 0.33
N ARG A 56 3.67 -9.46 -0.45
CA ARG A 56 3.28 -10.82 -0.05
C ARG A 56 4.47 -11.73 0.23
N LYS A 57 5.50 -11.66 -0.62
CA LYS A 57 6.74 -12.42 -0.42
C LYS A 57 7.44 -12.03 0.88
N LYS A 58 7.41 -10.75 1.25
CA LYS A 58 7.97 -10.24 2.50
C LYS A 58 7.19 -10.74 3.71
N VAL A 59 5.85 -10.66 3.68
CA VAL A 59 4.98 -11.19 4.75
C VAL A 59 5.22 -12.68 4.96
N ARG A 60 5.16 -13.48 3.88
CA ARG A 60 5.42 -14.92 3.96
C ARG A 60 6.82 -15.25 4.48
N ARG A 61 7.82 -14.44 4.14
CA ARG A 61 9.19 -14.62 4.65
C ARG A 61 9.21 -14.42 6.16
N MET A 62 8.58 -13.36 6.68
CA MET A 62 8.49 -13.11 8.12
C MET A 62 7.77 -14.26 8.83
N GLU A 63 6.63 -14.73 8.31
CA GLU A 63 5.88 -15.89 8.84
C GLU A 63 6.69 -17.19 8.87
N LEU A 64 7.59 -17.41 7.91
CA LEU A 64 8.44 -18.61 7.86
C LEU A 64 9.60 -18.57 8.88
N PHE A 65 10.03 -17.38 9.29
CA PHE A 65 11.09 -17.21 10.29
C PHE A 65 10.55 -17.03 11.71
N GLU A 66 9.25 -16.75 11.88
CA GLU A 66 8.57 -16.62 13.16
C GLU A 66 7.51 -17.71 13.34
N THR A 67 7.88 -18.83 13.98
CA THR A 67 6.88 -19.70 14.61
C THR A 67 6.37 -19.00 15.87
N GLY A 68 5.35 -18.17 15.67
CA GLY A 68 4.49 -17.64 16.74
C GLY A 68 4.89 -16.27 17.25
N VAL A 69 4.49 -15.19 16.57
CA VAL A 69 4.17 -13.92 17.24
C VAL A 69 3.08 -13.20 16.45
N ASP A 70 1.98 -12.86 17.13
CA ASP A 70 0.92 -11.96 16.67
C ASP A 70 1.37 -10.48 16.77
N ASP A 71 2.65 -10.21 16.48
CA ASP A 71 3.21 -8.87 16.50
C ASP A 71 4.00 -8.65 15.21
N LEU A 72 3.31 -8.05 14.24
CA LEU A 72 3.97 -7.21 13.25
C LEU A 72 4.65 -6.07 14.01
N GLU A 73 5.89 -6.32 14.44
CA GLU A 73 6.63 -5.43 15.31
C GLU A 73 6.71 -4.03 14.70
N ASN A 74 6.20 -3.14 15.53
CA ASN A 74 5.96 -1.75 15.33
C ASN A 74 7.29 -1.01 15.55
N GLN A 75 8.10 -0.83 14.51
CA GLN A 75 9.09 0.25 14.55
C GLN A 75 8.37 1.55 14.16
N SER A 76 7.65 2.09 15.13
CA SER A 76 7.26 3.50 15.15
C SER A 76 8.54 4.29 15.40
N SER A 77 9.09 4.92 14.37
CA SER A 77 10.04 6.00 14.55
C SER A 77 9.27 7.14 15.20
N THR A 78 9.35 7.25 16.52
CA THR A 78 8.90 8.46 17.23
C THR A 78 9.87 9.56 16.83
N HIS A 79 9.52 10.38 15.84
CA HIS A 79 10.14 11.68 15.69
C HIS A 79 9.29 12.66 16.48
N GLU A 80 9.91 13.19 17.53
CA GLU A 80 9.37 14.30 18.32
C GLU A 80 9.04 15.47 17.38
N ALA A 81 7.88 16.06 17.64
CA ALA A 81 7.26 17.05 16.79
C ALA A 81 8.03 18.37 16.83
N ASP A 82 8.45 18.82 15.66
CA ASP A 82 8.73 20.23 15.40
C ASP A 82 8.37 20.56 13.94
N THR A 83 7.63 21.67 13.79
CA THR A 83 7.52 22.50 12.57
C THR A 83 6.55 22.05 11.47
N GLU A 84 5.92 23.06 10.85
CA GLU A 84 4.92 23.05 9.77
C GLU A 84 5.12 21.94 8.74
N TRP A 85 4.29 20.91 8.82
CA TRP A 85 4.23 19.86 7.81
C TRP A 85 3.57 20.42 6.55
N VAL A 86 4.29 20.39 5.42
CA VAL A 86 3.64 20.50 4.11
C VAL A 86 2.61 19.37 4.03
N GLU A 87 1.38 19.64 3.55
CA GLU A 87 0.24 18.68 3.56
C GLU A 87 0.62 17.25 3.12
N LYS A 88 1.58 17.12 2.20
CA LYS A 88 2.14 15.86 1.73
C LYS A 88 2.95 15.11 2.80
N GLU A 89 3.84 15.79 3.50
CA GLU A 89 4.66 15.20 4.56
C GLU A 89 3.77 14.81 5.76
N TYR A 90 2.74 15.60 6.04
CA TYR A 90 1.75 15.27 7.06
C TYR A 90 1.01 13.98 6.72
N LEU A 91 0.54 13.85 5.48
CA LEU A 91 -0.14 12.66 5.00
C LEU A 91 0.79 11.43 5.03
N GLU A 92 2.06 11.60 4.66
CA GLU A 92 3.07 10.54 4.77
C GLU A 92 3.29 10.11 6.23
N HIS A 93 3.34 11.05 7.17
CA HIS A 93 3.46 10.75 8.60
C HIS A 93 2.24 10.00 9.16
N ILE A 94 1.02 10.42 8.78
CA ILE A 94 -0.19 9.72 9.20
C ILE A 94 -0.24 8.31 8.58
N LEU A 95 0.18 8.14 7.33
CA LEU A 95 0.25 6.82 6.71
C LEU A 95 1.29 5.90 7.37
N GLN A 96 2.37 6.46 7.92
CA GLN A 96 3.37 5.71 8.67
C GLN A 96 2.90 5.27 10.07
N SER A 97 1.90 5.94 10.66
CA SER A 97 1.31 5.57 11.95
C SER A 97 0.34 4.38 11.86
N LEU A 98 -0.13 4.05 10.64
CA LEU A 98 -0.97 2.90 10.38
C LEU A 98 -0.17 1.60 10.50
N LYS A 99 -0.83 0.52 10.98
CA LYS A 99 -0.23 -0.82 10.87
C LYS A 99 -0.03 -1.12 9.39
N LYS A 100 1.03 -1.86 9.03
CA LYS A 100 1.36 -2.10 7.61
C LYS A 100 0.20 -2.69 6.82
N VAL A 101 -0.54 -3.63 7.42
CA VAL A 101 -1.74 -4.24 6.80
C VAL A 101 -2.86 -3.21 6.58
N GLU A 102 -3.07 -2.28 7.52
CA GLU A 102 -4.05 -1.20 7.38
C GLU A 102 -3.67 -0.24 6.24
N GLN A 103 -2.39 0.13 6.14
CA GLN A 103 -1.86 0.97 5.04
C GLN A 103 -2.06 0.30 3.68
N VAL A 104 -1.71 -0.99 3.57
CA VAL A 104 -1.84 -1.76 2.33
C VAL A 104 -3.30 -1.89 1.91
N VAL A 105 -4.19 -2.27 2.83
CA VAL A 105 -5.64 -2.37 2.55
C VAL A 105 -6.22 -1.01 2.14
N PHE A 106 -5.83 0.08 2.82
CA PHE A 106 -6.24 1.43 2.47
C PHE A 106 -5.79 1.81 1.05
N ASN A 107 -4.53 1.57 0.69
CA ASN A 107 -4.00 1.87 -0.64
C ASN A 107 -4.74 1.08 -1.73
N LEU A 108 -4.92 -0.23 -1.53
CA LEU A 108 -5.62 -1.08 -2.50
C LEU A 108 -7.05 -0.61 -2.74
N TYR A 109 -7.78 -0.27 -1.68
CA TYR A 109 -9.18 0.15 -1.79
C TYR A 109 -9.32 1.59 -2.29
N ALA A 110 -8.72 2.55 -1.57
CA ALA A 110 -8.97 3.97 -1.76
C ALA A 110 -8.17 4.58 -2.93
N VAL A 111 -6.99 4.03 -3.25
CA VAL A 111 -6.10 4.57 -4.29
C VAL A 111 -6.17 3.72 -5.56
N ASP A 112 -6.03 2.40 -5.41
CA ASP A 112 -5.90 1.50 -6.56
C ASP A 112 -7.27 0.93 -7.01
N GLY A 113 -8.34 1.14 -6.23
CA GLY A 113 -9.74 0.87 -6.62
C GLY A 113 -10.20 -0.58 -6.50
N TYR A 114 -9.50 -1.41 -5.74
CA TYR A 114 -9.84 -2.82 -5.52
C TYR A 114 -11.06 -2.95 -4.60
N SER A 115 -11.92 -3.94 -4.87
CA SER A 115 -13.00 -4.34 -3.98
C SER A 115 -12.49 -5.09 -2.74
N HIS A 116 -13.27 -5.14 -1.67
CA HIS A 116 -12.90 -5.92 -0.48
C HIS A 116 -12.71 -7.42 -0.79
N LYS A 117 -13.49 -7.96 -1.73
CA LYS A 117 -13.32 -9.31 -2.25
C LYS A 117 -11.96 -9.51 -2.93
N GLU A 118 -11.59 -8.63 -3.85
CA GLU A 118 -10.28 -8.73 -4.53
C GLU A 118 -9.12 -8.56 -3.54
N ILE A 119 -9.26 -7.67 -2.54
CA ILE A 119 -8.25 -7.49 -1.50
C ILE A 119 -8.10 -8.74 -0.64
N ALA A 120 -9.23 -9.36 -0.25
CA ALA A 120 -9.26 -10.61 0.51
C ALA A 120 -8.51 -11.73 -0.21
N GLU A 121 -8.80 -11.93 -1.50
CA GLU A 121 -8.11 -12.90 -2.36
C GLU A 121 -6.63 -12.55 -2.54
N THR A 122 -6.32 -11.26 -2.70
CA THR A 122 -4.95 -10.79 -2.96
C THR A 122 -4.04 -10.96 -1.74
N LEU A 123 -4.55 -10.68 -0.54
CA LEU A 123 -3.77 -10.67 0.70
C LEU A 123 -3.97 -11.92 1.55
N ASP A 124 -4.70 -12.93 1.05
CA ASP A 124 -5.01 -14.18 1.75
C ASP A 124 -5.64 -13.94 3.15
N MET A 125 -6.66 -13.09 3.18
CA MET A 125 -7.40 -12.75 4.40
C MET A 125 -8.92 -12.79 4.16
N SER A 126 -9.71 -12.76 5.22
CA SER A 126 -11.18 -12.67 5.07
C SER A 126 -11.62 -11.28 4.56
N GLU A 127 -12.72 -11.22 3.80
CA GLU A 127 -13.33 -9.96 3.39
C GLU A 127 -13.71 -9.07 4.59
N ARG A 128 -14.18 -9.71 5.68
CA ARG A 128 -14.44 -9.05 6.96
C ARG A 128 -13.18 -8.40 7.55
N SER A 129 -12.03 -9.07 7.44
CA SER A 129 -10.73 -8.52 7.88
C SER A 129 -10.35 -7.30 7.04
N SER A 130 -10.52 -7.36 5.71
CA SER A 130 -10.28 -6.22 4.80
C SER A 130 -11.12 -5.01 5.20
N ILE A 131 -12.43 -5.18 5.42
CA ILE A 131 -13.33 -4.11 5.88
C ILE A 131 -12.87 -3.54 7.24
N ARG A 132 -12.52 -4.41 8.19
CA ARG A 132 -12.04 -3.99 9.52
C ARG A 132 -10.74 -3.19 9.45
N HIS A 133 -9.78 -3.63 8.64
CA HIS A 133 -8.52 -2.91 8.44
C HIS A 133 -8.73 -1.55 7.78
N LEU A 134 -9.61 -1.47 6.78
CA LEU A 134 -9.96 -0.19 6.16
C LEU A 134 -10.66 0.76 7.15
N ALA A 135 -11.60 0.26 7.94
CA ALA A 135 -12.30 1.08 8.95
C ALA A 135 -11.32 1.59 10.02
N SER A 136 -10.41 0.73 10.49
CA SER A 136 -9.35 1.11 11.43
C SER A 136 -8.44 2.19 10.84
N ALA A 137 -7.99 2.01 9.59
CA ALA A 137 -7.18 2.99 8.86
C ALA A 137 -7.90 4.34 8.78
N ARG A 138 -9.16 4.35 8.32
CA ARG A 138 -9.96 5.58 8.18
C ARG A 138 -10.14 6.32 9.49
N ARG A 139 -10.44 5.60 10.58
CA ARG A 139 -10.61 6.22 11.90
C ARG A 139 -9.32 6.90 12.35
N LYS A 140 -8.17 6.22 12.24
CA LYS A 140 -6.86 6.80 12.60
C LYS A 140 -6.52 8.01 11.73
N LEU A 141 -6.75 7.92 10.42
CA LEU A 141 -6.55 9.05 9.50
C LEU A 141 -7.44 10.25 9.89
N GLN A 142 -8.71 10.01 10.27
CA GLN A 142 -9.64 11.07 10.69
C GLN A 142 -9.26 11.70 12.02
N GLU A 143 -8.84 10.91 13.01
CA GLU A 143 -8.36 11.41 14.31
C GLU A 143 -7.11 12.29 14.17
N MET A 144 -6.28 12.00 13.17
CA MET A 144 -5.03 12.68 12.92
C MET A 144 -5.13 13.79 11.87
N LEU A 145 -6.29 14.09 11.28
CA LEU A 145 -6.44 15.21 10.35
C LEU A 145 -7.08 16.40 11.09
N PRO A 146 -6.47 17.60 11.09
CA PRO A 146 -7.08 18.79 11.67
C PRO A 146 -8.30 19.16 10.81
N ASN A 147 -9.49 18.86 11.32
CA ASN A 147 -10.79 19.21 10.76
C ASN A 147 -11.04 18.82 9.28
N GLY A 148 -11.36 17.54 9.07
CA GLY A 148 -12.69 17.20 8.52
C GLY A 148 -13.03 17.41 7.03
N GLU A 149 -12.11 17.72 6.13
CA GLU A 149 -12.45 17.84 4.69
C GLU A 149 -11.48 17.11 3.75
N ILE A 150 -11.56 15.78 3.70
CA ILE A 150 -11.15 15.06 2.49
C ILE A 150 -12.20 13.98 2.19
N GLY A 151 -12.88 14.12 1.05
CA GLY A 151 -13.89 13.20 0.55
C GLY A 151 -13.33 11.81 0.24
N LEU A 152 -13.13 11.00 1.27
CA LEU A 152 -12.83 9.57 1.12
C LEU A 152 -14.11 8.86 0.66
N ARG A 153 -14.14 8.37 -0.58
CA ARG A 153 -15.24 7.58 -1.18
C ARG A 153 -15.85 6.61 -0.16
N LYS A 154 -17.11 6.81 0.21
CA LYS A 154 -17.83 5.94 1.16
C LYS A 154 -17.81 4.50 0.64
N ALA A 155 -17.69 3.57 1.59
CA ALA A 155 -17.64 2.14 1.35
C ALA A 155 -18.91 1.61 0.67
#